data_AF-A0A5N9B594-F1
#
_entry.id   AF-A0A5N9B594-F1
#
_cell.length_a   1.000
_cell.length_b   1.000
_cell.length_c   1.000
_cell.angle_alpha   90.00
_cell.angle_beta   90.00
_cell.angle_gamma   90.00
#
_symmetry.space_group_name_H-M   'P 1'
#
loop_
_entity.id
_entity.type
_entity.pdbx_description
1 polymer ?
#
loop_
_entity_poly.entity_id
_entity_poly.type
_entity_poly.pdbx_seq_one_letter_code
_entity_poly.pdbx_strand_id
1 'polypeptide(L)'
;MDNISDNQINQKIGILLRREIEARLITQFKKYLSAEFGEKKSKHIIREVIKGVAIEQGRDLSKLNGNSLNAFIERQEPWTRDGSLETDIIKKDNKSYHYNVTRCKYAEMYKEMGIQDLGFDLSCNRDFTLVEGFNKNIKLKRTKTLMQGDDFCDFRYDVND
;
A
#
# COMPACT_ATOMS: atom_id res chain seq x y z
N MET A 1 4.24 -22.92 16.65
CA MET A 1 5.14 -21.77 16.52
C MET A 1 4.26 -20.55 16.43
N ASP A 2 4.34 -19.64 17.41
CA ASP A 2 3.59 -18.38 17.33
C ASP A 2 4.14 -17.58 16.15
N ASN A 3 3.39 -17.53 15.06
CA ASN A 3 3.77 -16.74 13.89
C ASN A 3 3.73 -15.26 14.27
N ILE A 4 4.84 -14.56 14.03
CA ILE A 4 4.92 -13.11 14.20
C ILE A 4 3.92 -12.47 13.23
N SER A 5 3.02 -11.63 13.73
CA SER A 5 2.04 -10.91 12.90
C SER A 5 2.73 -9.89 12.00
N ASP A 6 2.08 -9.55 10.89
CA ASP A 6 2.54 -8.51 9.97
C ASP A 6 2.77 -7.17 10.66
N ASN A 7 1.91 -6.82 11.63
CA ASN A 7 2.09 -5.60 12.42
C ASN A 7 3.38 -5.66 13.25
N GLN A 8 3.66 -6.78 13.92
CA GLN A 8 4.91 -6.95 14.68
C GLN A 8 6.15 -6.90 13.77
N ILE A 9 6.07 -7.43 12.53
CA ILE A 9 7.14 -7.28 11.54
C ILE A 9 7.34 -5.80 11.20
N ASN A 10 6.26 -5.10 10.87
CA ASN A 10 6.31 -3.67 10.52
C ASN A 10 6.88 -2.81 11.67
N GLN A 11 6.60 -3.17 12.93
CA GLN A 11 7.20 -2.48 14.08
C GLN A 11 8.71 -2.69 14.17
N LYS A 12 9.22 -3.87 13.82
CA LYS A 12 10.65 -4.22 13.93
C LYS A 12 11.51 -3.62 12.82
N ILE A 13 11.03 -3.65 11.58
CA ILE A 13 11.86 -3.28 10.41
C ILE A 13 11.32 -2.09 9.61
N GLY A 14 10.12 -1.60 9.91
CA GLY A 14 9.45 -0.58 9.11
C GLY A 14 8.90 -1.14 7.79
N ILE A 15 7.87 -0.47 7.25
CA ILE A 15 7.24 -0.92 6.01
C ILE A 15 8.15 -0.67 4.80
N LEU A 16 8.87 0.45 4.75
CA LEU A 16 9.76 0.79 3.63
C LEU A 16 10.80 -0.32 3.37
N LEU A 17 11.57 -0.71 4.40
CA LEU A 17 12.56 -1.79 4.28
C LEU A 17 11.89 -3.13 3.95
N ARG A 18 10.74 -3.43 4.56
CA ARG A 18 9.97 -4.63 4.23
C ARG A 18 9.59 -4.68 2.74
N ARG A 19 9.12 -3.57 2.17
CA ARG A 19 8.77 -3.46 0.74
C ARG A 19 9.99 -3.64 -0.15
N GLU A 20 11.15 -3.12 0.24
CA GLU A 20 12.39 -3.35 -0.51
C GLU A 20 12.77 -4.83 -0.54
N ILE A 21 12.75 -5.50 0.62
CA ILE A 21 13.06 -6.93 0.77
C ILE A 21 12.12 -7.77 -0.12
N GLU A 22 10.82 -7.53 -0.03
CA GLU A 22 9.82 -8.23 -0.84
C GLU A 22 10.04 -7.98 -2.34
N ALA A 23 10.32 -6.75 -2.74
CA ALA A 23 10.52 -6.37 -4.13
C ALA A 23 11.75 -7.05 -4.75
N ARG A 24 12.85 -7.18 -4.00
CA ARG A 24 14.06 -7.90 -4.44
C ARG A 24 13.75 -9.35 -4.79
N LEU A 25 12.94 -10.01 -3.97
CA LEU A 25 12.52 -11.40 -4.20
C LEU A 25 11.48 -11.51 -5.34
N ILE A 26 10.42 -10.70 -5.31
CA ILE A 26 9.35 -10.72 -6.32
C ILE A 26 9.89 -10.42 -7.71
N THR A 27 10.94 -9.59 -7.83
CA THR A 27 11.59 -9.34 -9.13
C THR A 27 12.19 -10.62 -9.73
N GLN A 28 12.73 -11.53 -8.92
CA GLN A 28 13.23 -12.81 -9.42
C GLN A 28 12.08 -13.73 -9.85
N PHE A 29 11.00 -13.77 -9.06
CA PHE A 29 9.78 -14.49 -9.45
C PHE A 29 9.19 -13.95 -10.76
N LYS A 30 9.14 -12.61 -10.93
CA LYS A 30 8.68 -12.01 -12.20
C LYS A 30 9.51 -12.52 -13.37
N LYS A 31 10.83 -12.53 -13.25
CA LYS A 31 11.72 -12.99 -14.34
C LYS A 31 11.41 -14.43 -14.74
N TYR A 32 11.34 -15.34 -13.77
CA TYR A 32 11.02 -16.74 -14.02
C TYR A 32 9.61 -16.90 -14.61
N LEU A 33 8.58 -16.33 -13.98
CA LEU A 33 7.21 -16.38 -14.48
C LEU A 33 7.09 -15.80 -15.89
N SER A 34 7.84 -14.74 -16.22
CA SER A 34 7.80 -14.11 -17.54
C SER A 34 8.40 -14.99 -18.62
N ALA A 35 9.38 -15.83 -18.29
CA ALA A 35 9.90 -16.84 -19.21
C ALA A 35 8.86 -17.93 -19.50
N GLU A 36 8.09 -18.35 -18.48
CA GLU A 36 7.09 -19.42 -18.60
C GLU A 36 5.76 -18.95 -19.21
N PHE A 37 5.32 -17.73 -18.87
CA PHE A 37 3.95 -17.27 -19.09
C PHE A 37 3.84 -15.94 -19.83
N GLY A 38 4.97 -15.30 -20.14
CA GLY A 38 5.03 -13.97 -20.74
C GLY A 38 4.78 -12.84 -19.74
N GLU A 39 5.30 -11.65 -20.05
CA GLU A 39 5.35 -10.52 -19.12
C GLU A 39 3.97 -10.04 -18.65
N LYS A 40 2.98 -9.97 -19.55
CA LYS A 40 1.62 -9.51 -19.22
C LYS A 40 0.96 -10.39 -18.17
N LYS A 41 1.06 -11.72 -18.33
CA LYS A 41 0.46 -12.69 -17.40
C LYS A 41 1.19 -12.70 -16.06
N SER A 42 2.52 -12.63 -16.08
CA SER A 42 3.33 -12.53 -14.86
C SER A 42 3.01 -11.30 -14.03
N LYS A 43 2.92 -10.12 -14.68
CA LYS A 43 2.54 -8.87 -14.01
C LYS A 43 1.14 -8.94 -13.40
N HIS A 44 0.19 -9.56 -14.12
CA HIS A 44 -1.16 -9.79 -13.59
C HIS A 44 -1.14 -10.70 -12.35
N ILE A 45 -0.44 -11.84 -12.39
CA ILE A 45 -0.32 -12.75 -11.24
C ILE A 45 0.25 -12.02 -10.02
N ILE A 46 1.36 -11.30 -10.19
CA ILE A 46 1.99 -10.54 -9.10
C ILE A 46 1.00 -9.52 -8.51
N ARG A 47 0.32 -8.75 -9.37
CA ARG A 47 -0.69 -7.76 -8.93
C ARG A 47 -1.78 -8.42 -8.09
N GLU A 48 -2.35 -9.53 -8.53
CA GLU A 48 -3.45 -10.19 -7.81
C GLU A 48 -2.99 -10.81 -6.48
N VAL A 49 -1.78 -11.37 -6.43
CA VAL A 49 -1.17 -11.82 -5.16
C VAL A 49 -1.01 -10.66 -4.19
N ILE A 50 -0.47 -9.52 -4.64
CA ILE A 50 -0.26 -8.36 -3.79
C ILE A 50 -1.59 -7.79 -3.26
N LYS A 51 -2.62 -7.70 -4.12
CA LYS A 51 -3.96 -7.28 -3.71
C LYS A 51 -4.52 -8.19 -2.62
N GLY A 52 -4.44 -9.51 -2.81
CA GLY A 52 -4.91 -10.48 -1.82
C GLY A 52 -4.21 -10.33 -0.46
N VAL A 53 -2.89 -10.18 -0.46
CA VAL A 53 -2.11 -9.91 0.77
C VAL A 53 -2.59 -8.63 1.45
N ALA A 54 -2.82 -7.56 0.70
CA ALA A 54 -3.29 -6.29 1.25
C ALA A 54 -4.72 -6.39 1.83
N ILE A 55 -5.61 -7.18 1.24
CA ILE A 55 -6.96 -7.44 1.79
C ILE A 55 -6.85 -8.11 3.16
N GLU A 56 -6.05 -9.16 3.29
CA GLU A 56 -5.89 -9.84 4.58
C GLU A 56 -5.25 -8.92 5.62
N GLN A 57 -4.27 -8.10 5.23
CA GLN A 57 -3.70 -7.07 6.11
C GLN A 57 -4.77 -6.09 6.61
N GLY A 58 -5.66 -5.64 5.72
CA GLY A 58 -6.80 -4.80 6.09
C GLY A 58 -7.70 -5.46 7.14
N ARG A 59 -8.05 -6.74 6.92
CA ARG A 59 -8.87 -7.54 7.86
C ARG A 59 -8.20 -7.76 9.21
N ASP A 60 -6.88 -7.92 9.23
CA ASP A 60 -6.15 -8.08 10.48
C ASP A 60 -6.07 -6.76 11.25
N LEU A 61 -5.83 -5.65 10.54
CA LEU A 61 -5.90 -4.32 11.15
C LEU A 61 -7.27 -4.05 11.73
N SER A 62 -8.37 -4.43 11.06
CA SER A 62 -9.74 -4.17 11.53
C SER A 62 -10.07 -4.86 12.86
N LYS A 63 -9.34 -5.93 13.23
CA LYS A 63 -9.54 -6.68 14.49
C LYS A 63 -8.88 -6.03 15.70
N LEU A 64 -7.93 -5.12 15.53
CA LEU A 64 -7.11 -4.61 16.65
C LEU A 64 -7.92 -3.74 17.62
N ASN A 65 -8.71 -2.78 17.13
CA ASN A 65 -9.53 -1.86 17.94
C ASN A 65 -10.71 -1.30 17.11
N GLY A 66 -11.47 -2.16 16.44
CA GLY A 66 -12.59 -1.76 15.56
C GLY A 66 -12.15 -1.28 14.18
N ASN A 67 -13.11 -0.88 13.33
CA ASN A 67 -12.90 -0.65 11.89
C ASN A 67 -13.49 0.68 11.37
N SER A 68 -13.60 1.70 12.22
CA SER A 68 -14.04 3.03 11.83
C SER A 68 -13.00 3.75 10.96
N LEU A 69 -13.39 4.84 10.29
CA LEU A 69 -12.44 5.69 9.56
C LEU A 69 -11.37 6.26 10.50
N ASN A 70 -11.73 6.70 11.70
CA ASN A 70 -10.75 7.19 12.69
C ASN A 70 -9.74 6.10 13.07
N ALA A 71 -10.22 4.88 13.32
CA ALA A 71 -9.36 3.73 13.60
C ALA A 71 -8.43 3.40 12.42
N PHE A 72 -8.89 3.59 11.17
CA PHE A 72 -8.06 3.45 9.98
C PHE A 72 -6.93 4.49 9.95
N ILE A 73 -7.26 5.77 10.17
CA ILE A 73 -6.31 6.90 10.16
C ILE A 73 -5.22 6.69 11.21
N GLU A 74 -5.59 6.32 12.44
CA GLU A 74 -4.64 6.06 13.53
C GLU A 74 -3.64 4.93 13.20
N ARG A 75 -4.03 4.00 12.33
CA ARG A 75 -3.21 2.84 11.93
C ARG A 75 -2.34 3.11 10.72
N GLN A 76 -2.34 4.32 10.17
CA GLN A 76 -1.50 4.68 9.01
C GLN A 76 -0.04 4.96 9.39
N GLU A 77 0.29 5.20 10.67
CA GLU A 77 1.64 5.57 11.10
C GLU A 77 2.75 4.67 10.52
N PRO A 78 2.62 3.32 10.48
CA PRO A 78 3.67 2.47 9.93
C PRO A 78 4.02 2.76 8.46
N TRP A 79 3.09 3.31 7.67
CA TRP A 79 3.31 3.69 6.28
C TRP A 79 3.97 5.06 6.14
N THR A 80 3.76 5.97 7.10
CA THR A 80 4.30 7.34 7.11
C THR A 80 5.59 7.47 7.91
N ARG A 81 5.95 6.45 8.69
CA ARG A 81 7.12 6.41 9.58
C ARG A 81 8.40 6.89 8.92
N ASP A 82 9.24 7.58 9.68
CA ASP A 82 10.52 8.14 9.23
C ASP A 82 10.41 9.06 8.01
N GLY A 83 9.26 9.74 7.86
CA GLY A 83 8.97 10.58 6.71
C GLY A 83 8.90 9.79 5.40
N SER A 84 8.41 8.55 5.45
CA SER A 84 8.24 7.72 4.25
C SER A 84 7.24 8.33 3.26
N LEU A 85 6.30 9.12 3.78
CA LEU A 85 5.36 9.94 3.01
C LEU A 85 5.34 11.34 3.62
N GLU A 86 5.48 12.37 2.79
CA GLU A 86 5.20 13.75 3.16
C GLU A 86 3.76 14.09 2.71
N THR A 87 2.93 14.55 3.65
CA THR A 87 1.47 14.65 3.44
C THR A 87 0.90 16.01 3.79
N ASP A 88 -0.02 16.50 2.95
CA ASP A 88 -0.82 17.69 3.21
C ASP A 88 -2.29 17.30 3.41
N ILE A 89 -2.81 17.49 4.62
CA ILE A 89 -4.21 17.20 4.93
C ILE A 89 -5.11 18.28 4.34
N ILE A 90 -6.08 17.87 3.52
CA ILE A 90 -7.06 18.75 2.87
C ILE A 90 -8.39 18.77 3.64
N LYS A 91 -8.83 17.60 4.13
CA LYS A 91 -10.09 17.44 4.85
C LYS A 91 -9.98 16.28 5.85
N LYS A 92 -10.46 16.47 7.07
CA LYS A 92 -10.55 15.42 8.09
C LYS A 92 -11.77 15.64 8.96
N ASP A 93 -12.75 14.74 8.85
CA ASP A 93 -13.95 14.68 9.67
C ASP A 93 -14.39 13.22 9.89
N ASN A 94 -15.55 13.01 10.50
CA ASN A 94 -16.04 11.67 10.86
C ASN A 94 -16.38 10.78 9.65
N LYS A 95 -16.60 11.36 8.46
CA LYS A 95 -16.96 10.63 7.23
C LYS A 95 -15.90 10.76 6.13
N SER A 96 -14.94 11.68 6.25
CA SER A 96 -14.01 12.01 5.17
C SER A 96 -12.59 12.19 5.68
N TYR A 97 -11.62 11.61 4.97
CA TYR A 97 -10.20 11.85 5.19
C TYR A 97 -9.48 12.01 3.86
N HIS A 98 -9.19 13.27 3.50
CA HIS A 98 -8.60 13.66 2.24
C HIS A 98 -7.25 14.31 2.49
N TYR A 99 -6.23 13.83 1.80
CA TYR A 99 -4.88 14.38 1.88
C TYR A 99 -4.15 14.16 0.57
N ASN A 100 -3.12 14.96 0.34
CA ASN A 100 -2.18 14.75 -0.75
C ASN A 100 -0.89 14.16 -0.18
N VAL A 101 -0.23 13.29 -0.96
CA VAL A 101 1.18 12.93 -0.73
C VAL A 101 2.02 13.68 -1.74
N THR A 102 2.93 14.53 -1.27
CA THR A 102 3.81 15.36 -2.12
C THR A 102 5.20 14.77 -2.29
N ARG A 103 5.61 13.86 -1.39
CA ARG A 103 6.83 13.05 -1.55
C ARG A 103 6.64 11.64 -1.02
N CYS A 104 7.23 10.65 -1.71
CA CYS A 104 7.03 9.24 -1.42
C CYS A 104 8.33 8.44 -1.54
N LYS A 105 8.90 8.04 -0.40
CA LYS A 105 10.14 7.22 -0.36
C LYS A 105 9.96 5.85 -0.99
N TYR A 106 8.74 5.31 -1.04
CA TYR A 106 8.48 4.05 -1.76
C TYR A 106 8.71 4.23 -3.26
N ALA A 107 8.24 5.33 -3.85
CA ALA A 107 8.45 5.63 -5.27
C ALA A 107 9.93 5.86 -5.59
N GLU A 108 10.63 6.61 -4.72
CA GLU A 108 12.07 6.81 -4.80
C GLU A 108 12.83 5.47 -4.76
N MET A 109 12.52 4.61 -3.79
CA MET A 109 13.11 3.27 -3.64
C MET A 109 12.94 2.41 -4.89
N TYR A 110 11.73 2.28 -5.45
CA TYR A 110 11.54 1.47 -6.68
C TYR A 110 12.26 2.05 -7.90
N LYS A 111 12.39 3.38 -7.97
CA LYS A 111 13.16 4.06 -9.01
C LYS A 111 14.66 3.77 -8.88
N GLU A 112 15.21 3.89 -7.67
CA GLU A 112 16.62 3.57 -7.37
C GLU A 112 16.95 2.09 -7.65
N MET A 113 16.00 1.19 -7.39
CA MET A 113 16.12 -0.23 -7.72
C MET A 113 15.98 -0.54 -9.22
N GLY A 114 15.59 0.42 -10.06
CA GLY A 114 15.36 0.22 -11.49
C GLY A 114 14.11 -0.60 -11.83
N ILE A 115 13.13 -0.69 -10.93
CA ILE A 115 11.89 -1.48 -11.08
C ILE A 115 10.63 -0.64 -10.89
N GLN A 116 10.70 0.65 -11.25
CA GLN A 116 9.57 1.59 -11.14
C GLN A 116 8.31 1.10 -11.88
N ASP A 117 8.46 0.31 -12.95
CA ASP A 117 7.35 -0.29 -13.70
C ASP A 117 6.50 -1.26 -12.87
N LEU A 118 7.06 -1.78 -11.78
CA LEU A 118 6.41 -2.66 -10.80
C LEU A 118 5.96 -1.92 -9.54
N GLY A 119 6.45 -0.71 -9.28
CA GLY A 119 6.21 0.00 -8.02
C GLY A 119 4.72 0.21 -7.72
N PHE A 120 3.90 0.47 -8.74
CA PHE A 120 2.45 0.57 -8.57
C PHE A 120 1.84 -0.76 -8.11
N ASP A 121 2.26 -1.87 -8.74
CA ASP A 121 1.74 -3.19 -8.45
C ASP A 121 2.22 -3.75 -7.11
N LEU A 122 3.39 -3.32 -6.65
CA LEU A 122 3.98 -3.77 -5.39
C LEU A 122 3.58 -2.92 -4.18
N SER A 123 3.25 -1.64 -4.37
CA SER A 123 2.93 -0.73 -3.27
C SER A 123 1.61 0.02 -3.45
N CYS A 124 1.42 0.77 -4.53
CA CYS A 124 0.29 1.71 -4.63
C CYS A 124 -1.08 1.03 -4.73
N ASN A 125 -1.18 -0.13 -5.39
CA ASN A 125 -2.47 -0.83 -5.49
C ASN A 125 -3.00 -1.33 -4.13
N ARG A 126 -2.10 -1.51 -3.15
CA ARG A 126 -2.43 -2.02 -1.83
C ARG A 126 -3.35 -1.07 -1.10
N ASP A 127 -3.23 0.24 -1.33
CA ASP A 127 -4.02 1.24 -0.63
C ASP A 127 -5.53 1.04 -0.84
N PHE A 128 -5.93 0.65 -2.06
CA PHE A 128 -7.33 0.38 -2.40
C PHE A 128 -7.84 -0.92 -1.77
N THR A 129 -7.05 -1.98 -1.84
CA THR A 129 -7.50 -3.30 -1.38
C THR A 129 -7.32 -3.50 0.12
N LEU A 130 -6.37 -2.80 0.74
CA LEU A 130 -6.22 -2.74 2.19
C LEU A 130 -7.44 -2.08 2.83
N VAL A 131 -7.89 -0.93 2.32
CA VAL A 131 -9.09 -0.28 2.87
C VAL A 131 -10.35 -1.13 2.63
N GLU A 132 -10.44 -1.83 1.50
CA GLU A 132 -11.53 -2.78 1.22
C GLU A 132 -11.57 -3.93 2.25
N GLY A 133 -10.42 -4.53 2.54
CA GLY A 133 -10.29 -5.57 3.57
C GLY A 133 -10.55 -5.05 4.98
N PHE A 134 -10.21 -3.79 5.24
CA PHE A 134 -10.38 -3.15 6.54
C PHE A 134 -11.84 -2.84 6.87
N ASN A 135 -12.53 -2.16 5.96
CA ASN A 135 -13.95 -1.85 6.07
C ASN A 135 -14.51 -1.52 4.68
N LYS A 136 -15.38 -2.38 4.16
CA LYS A 136 -16.01 -2.23 2.83
C LYS A 136 -16.79 -0.93 2.64
N ASN A 137 -17.21 -0.26 3.72
CA ASN A 137 -17.95 1.01 3.65
C ASN A 137 -17.02 2.21 3.50
N ILE A 138 -15.71 2.07 3.74
CA ILE A 138 -14.72 3.12 3.47
C ILE A 138 -14.24 2.97 2.02
N LYS A 139 -14.42 4.00 1.20
CA LYS A 139 -13.98 4.03 -0.19
C LYS A 139 -12.80 4.96 -0.37
N LEU A 140 -11.78 4.47 -1.07
CA LEU A 140 -10.68 5.29 -1.56
C LEU A 140 -10.93 5.66 -3.02
N LYS A 141 -10.91 6.96 -3.31
CA LYS A 141 -10.67 7.49 -4.64
C LYS A 141 -9.27 8.11 -4.70
N ARG A 142 -8.51 7.76 -5.74
CA ARG A 142 -7.22 8.38 -6.08
C ARG A 142 -7.09 8.41 -7.60
N THR A 143 -6.81 9.58 -8.16
CA THR A 143 -6.71 9.84 -9.60
C THR A 143 -5.31 10.21 -10.06
N LYS A 144 -4.45 10.67 -9.15
CA LYS A 144 -3.04 11.00 -9.34
C LYS A 144 -2.17 10.14 -8.43
N THR A 145 -1.03 9.68 -8.93
CA THR A 145 -0.09 8.86 -8.18
C THR A 145 1.36 9.20 -8.57
N LEU A 146 2.19 9.62 -7.61
CA LEU A 146 3.63 9.90 -7.80
C LEU A 146 4.37 8.74 -8.50
N MET A 147 4.06 7.48 -8.14
CA MET A 147 4.64 6.28 -8.76
C MET A 147 4.39 6.17 -10.27
N GLN A 148 3.35 6.82 -10.78
CA GLN A 148 2.97 6.81 -12.19
C GLN A 148 3.39 8.11 -12.90
N GLY A 149 4.13 8.99 -12.22
CA GLY A 149 4.68 10.22 -12.81
C GLY A 149 3.84 11.48 -12.56
N ASP A 150 2.78 11.41 -11.78
CA ASP A 150 2.03 12.61 -11.37
C ASP A 150 2.81 13.46 -10.36
N ASP A 151 2.35 14.69 -10.13
CA ASP A 151 2.91 15.69 -9.21
C ASP A 151 2.62 15.40 -7.73
N PHE A 152 1.57 14.63 -7.42
CA PHE A 152 1.23 14.18 -6.07
C PHE A 152 0.33 12.94 -6.12
N CYS A 153 0.11 12.29 -4.97
CA CYS A 153 -0.98 11.33 -4.81
C CYS A 153 -2.19 12.00 -4.15
N ASP A 154 -3.40 11.88 -4.72
CA ASP A 154 -4.62 12.51 -4.19
C ASP A 154 -5.52 11.51 -3.45
N PHE A 155 -5.18 11.18 -2.19
CA PHE A 155 -5.99 10.26 -1.40
C PHE A 155 -7.30 10.90 -0.95
N ARG A 156 -8.44 10.30 -1.31
CA ARG A 156 -9.78 10.71 -0.90
C ARG A 156 -10.51 9.52 -0.30
N TYR A 157 -10.44 9.38 1.03
CA TYR A 157 -11.21 8.38 1.75
C TYR A 157 -12.56 8.97 2.18
N ASP A 158 -13.65 8.27 1.88
CA ASP A 158 -15.00 8.64 2.31
C ASP A 158 -15.75 7.40 2.83
N VAL A 159 -16.56 7.58 3.88
CA VAL A 159 -17.46 6.55 4.40
C VAL A 159 -18.79 6.64 3.66
N ASN A 160 -19.14 5.59 2.94
CA ASN A 160 -20.47 5.44 2.36
C ASN A 160 -21.48 5.09 3.47
N ASP A 161 -22.69 5.62 3.32
CA ASP A 161 -23.86 5.23 4.13
C ASP A 161 -24.31 3.80 3.82
#